data_AF-A0A5K0V6K7-F1
#
_entry.id   AF-A0A5K0V6K7-F1
#
_cell.length_a   1.000
_cell.length_b   1.000
_cell.length_c   1.000
_cell.angle_alpha   90.00
_cell.angle_beta   90.00
_cell.angle_gamma   90.00
#
_symmetry.space_group_name_H-M   'P 1'
#
loop_
_entity.id
_entity.type
_entity.pdbx_description
1 polymer ?
#
loop_
_entity_poly.entity_id
_entity_poly.type
_entity_poly.pdbx_seq_one_letter_code
_entity_poly.pdbx_strand_id
1 'polypeptide(L)' 'EMKSQGVEENRLQLLRDVSGSFRPGILTTLMGVSGAGKTTLMDVLAGRKTGGYIEGSIKISGYPKKQDTFARVS' A
#
# COMPACT_ATOMS: atom_id res chain seq x y z
N GLU A 1 20.44 -14.44 0.60
CA GLU A 1 19.39 -15.47 0.79
C GLU A 1 18.26 -15.43 -0.25
N MET A 2 17.82 -14.27 -0.78
CA MET A 2 16.73 -14.26 -1.78
C MET A 2 17.15 -14.62 -3.22
N LYS A 3 18.44 -14.47 -3.57
CA LYS A 3 18.97 -14.83 -4.89
C LYS A 3 19.12 -16.34 -5.14
N SER A 4 19.04 -17.18 -4.10
CA SER A 4 19.19 -18.64 -4.23
C SER A 4 17.88 -19.38 -4.55
N GLN A 5 16.75 -18.67 -4.63
CA GLN A 5 15.43 -19.25 -4.88
C GLN A 5 14.86 -18.92 -6.28
N GLY A 6 15.69 -18.50 -7.23
CA GLY A 6 15.27 -18.33 -8.63
C GLY A 6 14.36 -17.13 -8.92
N VAL A 7 14.29 -16.14 -8.01
CA VAL A 7 13.61 -14.87 -8.27
C VAL A 7 14.53 -13.99 -9.11
N GLU A 8 14.32 -14.00 -10.43
CA GLU A 8 14.97 -13.13 -11.42
C GLU A 8 14.64 -11.64 -11.23
N GLU A 9 13.61 -11.31 -10.45
CA GLU A 9 13.20 -9.93 -10.23
C GLU A 9 14.05 -9.24 -9.15
N ASN A 10 14.80 -8.22 -9.54
CA ASN A 10 15.45 -7.26 -8.63
C ASN A 10 14.45 -6.39 -7.82
N ARG A 11 13.17 -6.79 -7.72
CA ARG A 11 12.09 -6.01 -7.08
C ARG A 11 11.51 -6.79 -5.91
N LEU A 12 11.60 -6.20 -4.71
CA LEU A 12 10.94 -6.73 -3.52
C LEU A 12 9.45 -6.41 -3.55
N GLN A 13 8.61 -7.43 -3.71
CA GLN A 13 7.16 -7.28 -3.63
C GLN A 13 6.70 -7.24 -2.17
N LEU A 14 6.16 -6.10 -1.73
CA LEU A 14 5.70 -5.91 -0.34
C LEU A 14 4.21 -6.18 -0.14
N LEU A 15 3.41 -5.90 -1.16
CA LEU A 15 1.97 -6.13 -1.19
C LEU A 15 1.64 -6.81 -2.51
N ARG A 16 0.73 -7.78 -2.47
CA ARG A 16 0.32 -8.56 -3.64
C ARG A 16 -1.20 -8.64 -3.67
N ASP A 17 -1.79 -8.19 -4.77
CA ASP A 17 -3.22 -8.34 -5.07
C ASP A 17 -4.17 -7.96 -3.93
N VAL A 18 -3.92 -6.80 -3.30
CA VAL A 18 -4.73 -6.31 -2.18
C VAL A 18 -5.95 -5.55 -2.68
N SER A 19 -7.13 -5.96 -2.24
CA SER A 19 -8.40 -5.25 -2.49
C SER A 19 -9.13 -4.98 -1.18
N GLY A 20 -9.80 -3.83 -1.08
CA GLY A 20 -10.60 -3.50 0.09
C GLY A 20 -11.36 -2.18 -0.08
N SER A 21 -12.31 -1.93 0.81
CA SER A 21 -13.02 -0.65 0.90
C SER A 21 -13.30 -0.32 2.36
N PHE A 22 -13.29 0.97 2.68
CA PHE A 22 -13.54 1.47 4.02
C PHE A 22 -14.75 2.38 3.96
N ARG A 23 -15.74 2.14 4.85
CA ARG A 23 -16.94 2.97 4.90
C ARG A 23 -16.68 4.21 5.76
N PRO A 24 -17.07 5.41 5.28
CA PRO A 24 -17.01 6.63 6.09
C PRO A 24 -17.76 6.45 7.41
N GLY A 25 -17.19 6.96 8.50
CA GLY A 25 -17.79 6.90 9.84
C GLY A 25 -17.58 5.59 10.61
N ILE A 26 -16.92 4.58 10.02
CA ILE A 26 -16.61 3.32 10.68
C ILE A 26 -15.12 3.24 11.02
N LEU A 27 -14.80 3.07 12.31
CA LEU A 27 -13.44 2.75 12.75
C LEU A 27 -13.09 1.34 12.29
N THR A 28 -12.17 1.23 11.33
CA THR A 28 -11.69 -0.05 10.80
C THR A 28 -10.27 -0.31 11.26
N THR A 29 -10.02 -1.52 11.80
CA THR A 29 -8.69 -1.92 12.28
C THR A 29 -8.06 -2.94 11.33
N LEU A 30 -6.76 -2.78 11.04
CA LEU A 30 -5.97 -3.72 10.26
C LEU A 30 -5.12 -4.60 11.18
N MET A 31 -5.37 -5.91 11.21
CA MET A 31 -4.69 -6.87 12.09
C MET A 31 -3.92 -7.94 11.32
N GLY A 32 -2.94 -8.58 11.97
CA GLY A 32 -2.10 -9.63 11.38
C GLY A 32 -0.71 -9.69 12.00
N VAL A 33 0.06 -10.72 11.65
CA VAL A 33 1.42 -10.96 12.18
C VAL A 33 2.42 -9.85 11.84
N SER A 34 3.54 -9.78 12.57
CA SER A 34 4.65 -8.89 12.21
C SER A 34 5.16 -9.22 10.80
N GLY A 35 5.45 -8.21 9.98
CA GLY A 35 5.87 -8.40 8.59
C GLY A 35 4.75 -8.64 7.58
N ALA A 36 3.48 -8.75 7.99
CA ALA A 36 2.35 -8.98 7.07
C ALA A 36 2.00 -7.80 6.12
N GLY A 37 2.79 -6.72 6.11
CA GLY A 37 2.56 -5.56 5.22
C GLY A 37 1.51 -4.56 5.71
N LYS A 38 1.05 -4.64 6.97
CA LYS A 38 0.04 -3.73 7.54
C LYS A 38 0.44 -2.26 7.46
N THR A 39 1.62 -1.92 7.98
CA THR A 39 2.16 -0.55 7.94
C THR A 39 2.42 -0.13 6.51
N THR A 40 2.91 -1.03 5.66
CA THR A 40 3.14 -0.75 4.23
C THR A 40 1.84 -0.39 3.50
N LEU A 41 0.74 -1.12 3.74
CA LEU A 41 -0.57 -0.81 3.17
C LEU A 41 -1.05 0.57 3.63
N MET A 42 -0.93 0.86 4.92
CA MET A 42 -1.31 2.16 5.48
C MET A 42 -0.47 3.30 4.90
N ASP A 43 0.85 3.10 4.73
CA ASP A 43 1.73 4.09 4.12
C ASP A 43 1.38 4.37 2.66
N VAL A 44 0.99 3.36 1.89
CA VAL A 44 0.53 3.53 0.50
C VAL A 44 -0.79 4.31 0.46
N LEU A 45 -1.76 3.94 1.29
CA LEU A 45 -3.05 4.63 1.37
C LEU A 45 -2.89 6.09 1.82
N ALA A 46 -2.05 6.35 2.82
CA ALA A 46 -1.72 7.68 3.31
C ALA A 46 -0.85 8.50 2.33
N GLY A 47 -0.34 7.90 1.26
CA GLY A 47 0.59 8.55 0.34
C GLY A 47 1.99 8.79 0.92
N ARG A 48 2.33 8.21 2.08
CA ARG A 48 3.65 8.28 2.71
C ARG A 48 4.71 7.44 1.99
N LYS A 49 4.29 6.42 1.23
CA LYS A 49 5.21 5.63 0.39
C LYS A 49 5.53 6.41 -0.89
N THR A 50 6.70 7.06 -0.93
CA THR A 50 7.16 7.89 -2.08
C THR A 50 8.12 7.17 -3.03
N GLY A 51 8.65 6.01 -2.63
CA GLY A 51 9.59 5.22 -3.43
C GLY A 51 9.06 3.84 -3.80
N GLY A 52 9.58 3.29 -4.91
CA GLY A 52 9.15 2.02 -5.48
C GLY A 52 8.02 2.18 -6.50
N TYR A 53 7.38 1.07 -6.83
CA TYR A 53 6.27 1.02 -7.79
C TYR A 53 4.98 0.71 -7.04
N ILE A 54 3.93 1.48 -7.33
CA ILE A 54 2.58 1.24 -6.82
C ILE A 54 1.69 1.06 -8.05
N GLU A 55 1.12 -0.13 -8.18
CA GLU A 55 0.26 -0.51 -9.30
C GLU A 55 -1.17 -0.74 -8.82
N GLY A 56 -2.13 -0.62 -9.75
CA GLY A 56 -3.56 -0.72 -9.45
C GLY A 56 -4.24 0.64 -9.25
N SER A 57 -5.44 0.63 -8.65
CA SER A 57 -6.26 1.82 -8.49
C SER A 57 -6.66 2.05 -7.04
N ILE A 58 -6.44 3.27 -6.55
CA ILE A 58 -6.90 3.72 -5.23
C ILE A 58 -7.88 4.88 -5.45
N LYS A 59 -9.06 4.79 -4.84
CA LYS A 59 -10.09 5.83 -4.91
C LYS A 59 -10.43 6.35 -3.53
N ILE A 60 -10.64 7.66 -3.42
CA ILE A 60 -11.03 8.35 -2.19
C ILE A 60 -12.28 9.15 -2.49
N SER A 61 -13.36 8.86 -1.75
CA SER A 61 -14.68 9.44 -1.99
C SER A 61 -15.16 9.31 -3.45
N GLY A 62 -14.79 8.22 -4.12
CA GLY A 62 -15.14 7.94 -5.52
C GLY A 62 -14.14 8.46 -6.56
N TYR A 63 -13.19 9.32 -6.18
CA TYR A 63 -12.23 9.92 -7.12
C TYR A 63 -10.87 9.22 -7.07
N PRO A 64 -10.13 9.10 -8.19
CA PRO A 64 -8.78 8.58 -8.19
C PRO A 64 -7.86 9.37 -7.26
N LYS A 65 -7.14 8.67 -6.38
CA LYS A 65 -6.15 9.26 -5.49
C LYS A 65 -4.95 9.76 -6.32
N LYS A 66 -4.70 11.07 -6.31
CA LYS A 66 -3.52 11.69 -6.94
C LYS A 66 -2.36 11.73 -5.94
N GLN A 67 -1.25 11.07 -6.25
CA GLN A 67 -0.11 10.98 -5.32
C GLN A 67 0.46 12.36 -4.96
N ASP A 68 0.69 13.22 -5.95
CA ASP A 68 1.35 14.54 -5.79
C ASP A 68 0.62 15.49 -4.84
N THR A 69 -0.71 15.37 -4.75
CA THR A 69 -1.54 16.28 -3.96
C THR A 69 -2.04 15.67 -2.65
N PHE A 70 -1.87 14.37 -2.46
CA PHE A 70 -2.49 13.65 -1.33
C PHE A 70 -1.65 13.68 -0.05
N ALA A 71 -0.32 13.64 -0.16
CA ALA A 71 0.59 13.53 1.00
C ALA A 71 0.83 14.85 1.76
N ARG A 72 -0.12 15.81 1.78
CA ARG A 72 0.11 17.17 2.31
C ARG A 72 0.07 17.29 3.84
N VAL A 73 0.82 16.44 4.54
CA VAL A 73 1.25 16.71 5.92
C VAL A 73 2.72 16.31 6.01
N SER A 74 3.57 17.34 6.03
CA SER A 74 4.97 17.28 6.47
C SER A 74 5.04 17.29 7.99
#